data_AF-A0A940YP53-F1
#
_entry.id   AF-A0A940YP53-F1
#
_cell.length_a   1.000
_cell.length_b   1.000
_cell.length_c   1.000
_cell.angle_alpha   90.00
_cell.angle_beta   90.00
_cell.angle_gamma   90.00
#
_symmetry.space_group_name_H-M   'P 1'
#
loop_
_entity.id
_entity.type
_entity.pdbx_description
1 polymer ?
#
loop_
_entity_poly.entity_id
_entity_poly.type
_entity_poly.pdbx_seq_one_letter_code
_entity_poly.pdbx_strand_id
1 'polypeptide(L)'
;EARAALARHARTSAQALAWQRELLATERAGGAARSARSKLLSAQAALALARPADEACRAVALTEPLAKSLALKKTRLEAALQAWGVAAEDGVAEGVTAATFASASLYQEFGQALLKSQRPKKLSKAEREQYDVLLEEQAYPFEEKAIALHEANAARVRQGQWDEPVRQSLAALRTLRPARWAKAERRDEATGPAAQLNREAIALREQGKLPEARARWQQALAAEPGHAASVLNLGVLLDLYLDEPVAALAQYQRYLELTPGGDAQVGKWVAELKPRAAKGAAPARKEAT
;
A
#
# COMPACT_ATOMS: atom_id res chain seq x y z
N GLU A 1 -22.77 18.32 10.39
CA GLU A 1 -23.60 17.32 9.65
C GLU A 1 -24.44 17.90 8.51
N ALA A 2 -25.25 18.95 8.73
CA ALA A 2 -26.07 19.58 7.67
C ALA A 2 -25.25 19.95 6.41
N ARG A 3 -24.06 20.54 6.58
CA ARG A 3 -23.14 20.84 5.47
C ARG A 3 -22.68 19.61 4.68
N ALA A 4 -22.50 18.47 5.35
CA ALA A 4 -22.19 17.21 4.66
C ALA A 4 -23.37 16.72 3.81
N ALA A 5 -24.61 16.91 4.29
CA ALA A 5 -25.80 16.59 3.50
C ALA A 5 -25.95 17.52 2.29
N LEU A 6 -25.76 18.84 2.49
CA LEU A 6 -25.76 19.82 1.41
C LEU A 6 -24.69 19.52 0.35
N ALA A 7 -23.49 19.10 0.75
CA ALA A 7 -22.44 18.69 -0.18
C ALA A 7 -22.86 17.49 -1.04
N ARG A 8 -23.56 16.49 -0.47
CA ARG A 8 -24.04 15.30 -1.21
C ARG A 8 -25.17 15.61 -2.19
N HIS A 9 -26.01 16.59 -1.87
CA HIS A 9 -27.15 17.01 -2.70
C HIS A 9 -26.84 18.23 -3.58
N ALA A 10 -25.57 18.65 -3.65
CA ALA A 10 -25.15 19.76 -4.49
C ALA A 10 -25.34 19.42 -5.97
N ARG A 11 -25.80 20.40 -6.76
CA ARG A 11 -26.06 20.23 -8.20
C ARG A 11 -24.79 20.26 -9.04
N THR A 12 -23.71 20.83 -8.49
CA THR A 12 -22.42 20.98 -9.19
C THR A 12 -21.26 20.61 -8.27
N SER A 13 -20.14 20.18 -8.87
CA SER A 13 -18.90 19.93 -8.13
C SER A 13 -18.42 21.16 -7.36
N ALA A 14 -18.52 22.36 -7.97
CA ALA A 14 -18.14 23.61 -7.31
C ALA A 14 -18.97 23.87 -6.03
N GLN A 15 -20.29 23.63 -6.10
CA GLN A 15 -21.16 23.77 -4.93
C GLN A 15 -20.84 22.71 -3.87
N ALA A 16 -20.59 21.46 -4.27
CA ALA A 16 -20.20 20.40 -3.34
C ALA A 16 -18.91 20.76 -2.58
N LEU A 17 -17.88 21.22 -3.31
CA LEU A 17 -16.60 21.63 -2.73
C LEU A 17 -16.74 22.85 -1.82
N ALA A 18 -17.63 23.80 -2.12
CA ALA A 18 -17.90 24.93 -1.23
C ALA A 18 -18.44 24.46 0.13
N TRP A 19 -19.42 23.56 0.12
CA TRP A 19 -19.96 22.97 1.36
C TRP A 19 -18.93 22.15 2.13
N GLN A 20 -18.05 21.44 1.43
CA GLN A 20 -16.96 20.70 2.07
C GLN A 20 -15.93 21.63 2.72
N ARG A 21 -15.59 22.77 2.10
CA ARG A 21 -14.71 23.78 2.72
C ARG A 21 -15.31 24.35 3.99
N GLU A 22 -16.60 24.71 3.94
CA GLU A 22 -17.29 25.20 5.13
C GLU A 22 -17.37 24.15 6.24
N LEU A 23 -17.63 22.89 5.88
CA LEU A 23 -17.65 21.78 6.83
C LEU A 23 -16.30 21.63 7.51
N LEU A 24 -15.21 21.55 6.74
CA LEU A 24 -13.86 21.42 7.27
C LEU A 24 -13.47 22.59 8.17
N ALA A 25 -13.80 23.83 7.77
CA ALA A 25 -13.57 25.02 8.59
C ALA A 25 -14.36 25.00 9.90
N THR A 26 -15.64 24.61 9.84
CA THR A 26 -16.49 24.47 11.03
C THR A 26 -15.93 23.42 11.98
N GLU A 27 -15.55 22.26 11.47
CA GLU A 27 -15.01 21.15 12.27
C GLU A 27 -13.70 21.54 12.95
N ARG A 28 -12.78 22.21 12.24
CA ARG A 28 -11.52 22.69 12.82
C ARG A 28 -11.74 23.70 13.95
N ALA A 29 -12.73 24.58 13.83
CA ALA A 29 -13.09 25.53 14.88
C ALA A 29 -13.74 24.86 16.11
N GLY A 30 -14.26 23.63 15.96
CA GLY A 30 -14.97 22.91 17.03
C GLY A 30 -14.08 22.43 18.19
N GLY A 31 -12.76 22.44 18.05
CA GLY A 31 -11.82 22.11 19.14
C GLY A 31 -12.14 20.79 19.85
N ALA A 32 -12.30 20.85 21.19
CA ALA A 32 -12.61 19.69 22.02
C ALA A 32 -14.06 19.17 21.88
N ALA A 33 -14.99 19.95 21.29
CA ALA A 33 -16.39 19.54 21.13
C ALA A 33 -16.61 18.56 19.95
N ARG A 34 -15.56 18.27 19.17
CA ARG A 34 -15.61 17.40 18.00
C ARG A 34 -15.84 15.94 18.41
N SER A 35 -16.80 15.28 17.76
CA SER A 35 -17.11 13.87 17.99
C SER A 35 -16.39 12.96 16.98
N ALA A 36 -16.37 11.65 17.21
CA ALA A 36 -15.86 10.69 16.22
C ALA A 36 -16.58 10.82 14.87
N ARG A 37 -17.90 11.03 14.91
CA ARG A 37 -18.73 11.24 13.71
C ARG A 37 -18.37 12.52 12.98
N SER A 38 -18.15 13.61 13.70
CA SER A 38 -17.85 14.92 13.11
C SER A 38 -16.44 14.92 12.48
N LYS A 39 -15.46 14.29 13.14
CA LYS A 39 -14.12 14.01 12.60
C LYS A 39 -14.16 13.16 11.32
N LEU A 40 -15.01 12.14 11.27
CA LEU A 40 -15.18 11.34 10.05
C LEU A 40 -15.70 12.18 8.87
N LEU A 41 -16.71 13.02 9.11
CA LEU A 41 -17.23 13.93 8.09
C LEU A 41 -16.18 14.96 7.64
N SER A 42 -15.34 15.43 8.57
CA SER A 42 -14.19 16.30 8.28
C SER A 42 -13.17 15.60 7.36
N ALA A 43 -12.78 14.38 7.68
CA ALA A 43 -11.86 13.59 6.86
C ALA A 43 -12.41 13.34 5.45
N GLN A 44 -13.69 12.99 5.33
CA GLN A 44 -14.36 12.80 4.03
C GLN A 44 -14.40 14.09 3.21
N ALA A 45 -14.66 15.23 3.85
CA ALA A 45 -14.62 16.54 3.20
C ALA A 45 -13.21 16.86 2.70
N ALA A 46 -12.19 16.64 3.54
CA ALA A 46 -10.79 16.85 3.19
C ALA A 46 -10.34 15.97 2.00
N LEU A 47 -10.72 14.69 1.99
CA LEU A 47 -10.44 13.78 0.86
C LEU A 47 -11.02 14.32 -0.45
N ALA A 48 -12.26 14.81 -0.42
CA ALA A 48 -12.89 15.36 -1.62
C ALA A 48 -12.27 16.70 -2.05
N LEU A 49 -11.83 17.53 -1.10
CA LEU A 49 -11.12 18.79 -1.37
C LEU A 49 -9.70 18.59 -1.92
N ALA A 50 -9.07 17.44 -1.66
CA ALA A 50 -7.74 17.12 -2.18
C ALA A 50 -7.75 16.71 -3.66
N ARG A 51 -8.85 16.13 -4.15
CA ARG A 51 -8.97 15.62 -5.53
C ARG A 51 -8.61 16.64 -6.62
N PRO A 52 -9.08 17.91 -6.58
CA PRO A 52 -8.72 18.88 -7.62
C PRO A 52 -7.22 19.18 -7.68
N ALA A 53 -6.52 19.20 -6.54
CA ALA A 53 -5.08 19.42 -6.51
C ALA A 53 -4.32 18.21 -7.06
N ASP A 54 -4.78 17.01 -6.70
CA ASP A 54 -4.26 15.74 -7.21
C ASP A 54 -4.43 15.61 -8.74
N GLU A 55 -5.63 15.86 -9.25
CA GLU A 55 -5.94 15.89 -10.69
C GLU A 55 -5.08 16.93 -11.43
N ALA A 56 -4.93 18.13 -10.86
CA ALA A 56 -4.09 19.17 -11.43
C ALA A 56 -2.61 18.77 -11.49
N CYS A 57 -2.11 17.98 -10.53
CA CYS A 57 -0.76 17.42 -10.58
C CYS A 57 -0.62 16.36 -11.67
N ARG A 58 -1.58 15.44 -11.77
CA ARG A 58 -1.60 14.36 -12.77
C ARG A 58 -1.66 14.91 -14.19
N ALA A 59 -2.42 15.98 -14.42
CA ALA A 59 -2.57 16.63 -15.71
C ALA A 59 -1.29 17.28 -16.28
N VAL A 60 -0.28 17.57 -15.44
CA VAL A 60 0.98 18.16 -15.94
C VAL A 60 1.80 17.11 -16.70
N ALA A 61 1.89 17.26 -18.03
CA ALA A 61 2.76 16.45 -18.87
C ALA A 61 4.23 16.92 -18.77
N LEU A 62 5.17 15.97 -18.71
CA LEU A 62 6.61 16.24 -18.70
C LEU A 62 7.15 16.33 -20.14
N THR A 63 7.03 17.53 -20.71
CA THR A 63 7.44 17.87 -22.09
C THR A 63 8.67 18.77 -22.13
N GLU A 64 9.29 18.89 -23.31
CA GLU A 64 10.37 19.87 -23.52
C GLU A 64 9.86 21.34 -23.43
N PRO A 65 10.65 22.26 -22.84
CA PRO A 65 11.87 22.01 -22.06
C PRO A 65 11.55 21.39 -20.69
N LEU A 66 12.14 20.21 -20.39
CA LEU A 66 11.77 19.38 -19.24
C LEU A 66 11.86 20.13 -17.91
N ALA A 67 12.87 20.99 -17.72
CA ALA A 67 13.04 21.74 -16.49
C ALA A 67 11.79 22.55 -16.10
N LYS A 68 11.10 23.17 -17.07
CA LYS A 68 9.91 23.99 -16.83
C LYS A 68 8.70 23.14 -16.45
N SER A 69 8.43 22.08 -17.21
CA SER A 69 7.30 21.18 -16.94
C SER A 69 7.50 20.39 -15.65
N LEU A 70 8.74 20.01 -15.34
CA LEU A 70 9.13 19.36 -14.09
C LEU A 70 8.93 20.26 -12.88
N ALA A 71 9.39 21.53 -12.94
CA ALA A 71 9.17 22.49 -11.87
C ALA A 71 7.67 22.69 -11.56
N LEU A 72 6.85 22.85 -12.60
CA LEU A 72 5.41 22.95 -12.46
C LEU A 72 4.82 21.67 -11.82
N LYS A 73 5.21 20.49 -12.29
CA LYS A 73 4.70 19.23 -11.73
C LYS A 73 5.10 19.05 -10.27
N LYS A 74 6.32 19.44 -9.87
CA LYS A 74 6.77 19.42 -8.46
C LYS A 74 5.93 20.34 -7.57
N THR A 75 5.65 21.57 -8.00
CA THR A 75 4.76 22.48 -7.26
C THR A 75 3.35 21.91 -7.11
N ARG A 76 2.81 21.28 -8.16
CA ARG A 76 1.48 20.65 -8.10
C ARG A 76 1.48 19.41 -7.21
N LEU A 77 2.55 18.62 -7.22
CA LEU A 77 2.75 17.48 -6.33
C LEU A 77 2.71 17.93 -4.87
N GLU A 78 3.46 18.97 -4.51
CA GLU A 78 3.48 19.51 -3.14
C GLU A 78 2.08 19.96 -2.69
N ALA A 79 1.34 20.68 -3.54
CA ALA A 79 -0.02 21.11 -3.23
C ALA A 79 -0.98 19.92 -3.02
N ALA A 80 -0.89 18.88 -3.86
CA ALA A 80 -1.70 17.68 -3.72
C ALA A 80 -1.37 16.91 -2.44
N LEU A 81 -0.08 16.73 -2.13
CA LEU A 81 0.38 16.05 -0.91
C LEU A 81 -0.04 16.79 0.36
N GLN A 82 0.03 18.13 0.36
CA GLN A 82 -0.49 18.93 1.46
C GLN A 82 -1.99 18.73 1.64
N ALA A 83 -2.76 18.71 0.54
CA ALA A 83 -4.20 18.50 0.60
C ALA A 83 -4.57 17.09 1.09
N TRP A 84 -3.84 16.05 0.66
CA TRP A 84 -4.01 14.70 1.21
C TRP A 84 -3.63 14.62 2.69
N GLY A 85 -2.57 15.34 3.09
CA GLY A 85 -2.16 15.44 4.50
C GLY A 85 -3.29 15.94 5.40
N VAL A 86 -4.06 16.92 4.95
CA VAL A 86 -5.24 17.44 5.67
C VAL A 86 -6.27 16.35 5.97
N ALA A 87 -6.47 15.40 5.07
CA ALA A 87 -7.42 14.30 5.29
C ALA A 87 -6.94 13.28 6.34
N ALA A 88 -5.63 13.21 6.60
CA ALA A 88 -5.02 12.32 7.58
C ALA A 88 -4.83 12.96 8.96
N GLU A 89 -4.90 14.30 9.09
CA GLU A 89 -4.60 15.07 10.31
C GLU A 89 -5.33 14.56 11.56
N ASP A 90 -6.61 14.21 11.41
CA ASP A 90 -7.45 13.79 12.54
C ASP A 90 -7.23 12.33 12.97
N GLY A 91 -6.38 11.58 12.26
CA GLY A 91 -6.11 10.17 12.55
C GLY A 91 -7.27 9.21 12.26
N VAL A 92 -8.35 9.69 11.66
CA VAL A 92 -9.51 8.86 11.28
C VAL A 92 -9.06 7.84 10.23
N ALA A 93 -9.30 6.55 10.49
CA ALA A 93 -8.81 5.45 9.66
C ALA A 93 -9.09 5.67 8.16
N GLU A 94 -10.34 5.98 7.78
CA GLU A 94 -10.72 6.23 6.39
C GLU A 94 -9.92 7.38 5.74
N GLY A 95 -9.70 8.48 6.47
CA GLY A 95 -8.90 9.60 5.99
C GLY A 95 -7.42 9.24 5.83
N VAL A 96 -6.88 8.55 6.83
CA VAL A 96 -5.48 8.14 6.88
C VAL A 96 -5.13 7.13 5.78
N THR A 97 -5.92 6.07 5.61
CA THR A 97 -5.63 5.01 4.62
C THR A 97 -5.79 5.54 3.20
N ALA A 98 -6.84 6.31 2.93
CA ALA A 98 -7.08 6.93 1.62
C ALA A 98 -6.01 7.96 1.27
N ALA A 99 -5.65 8.87 2.19
CA ALA A 99 -4.61 9.86 1.95
C ALA A 99 -3.22 9.23 1.74
N THR A 100 -2.90 8.18 2.52
CA THR A 100 -1.62 7.46 2.37
C THR A 100 -1.54 6.81 0.98
N PHE A 101 -2.58 6.09 0.56
CA PHE A 101 -2.62 5.47 -0.76
C PHE A 101 -2.54 6.50 -1.89
N ALA A 102 -3.34 7.58 -1.82
CA ALA A 102 -3.35 8.61 -2.85
C ALA A 102 -1.98 9.29 -3.00
N SER A 103 -1.32 9.60 -1.87
CA SER A 103 0.04 10.15 -1.86
C SER A 103 1.05 9.18 -2.49
N ALA A 104 0.97 7.88 -2.15
CA ALA A 104 1.84 6.86 -2.70
C ALA A 104 1.66 6.69 -4.22
N SER A 105 0.42 6.60 -4.69
CA SER A 105 0.07 6.55 -6.12
C SER A 105 0.60 7.77 -6.88
N LEU A 106 0.48 8.96 -6.28
CA LEU A 106 0.95 10.20 -6.90
C LEU A 106 2.47 10.22 -7.05
N TYR A 107 3.21 9.77 -6.04
CA TYR A 107 4.67 9.58 -6.13
C TYR A 107 5.05 8.55 -7.19
N GLN A 108 4.38 7.40 -7.23
CA GLN A 108 4.63 6.34 -8.20
C GLN A 108 4.45 6.84 -9.64
N GLU A 109 3.33 7.51 -9.92
CA GLU A 109 3.04 8.05 -11.24
C GLU A 109 3.98 9.18 -11.64
N PHE A 110 4.43 9.99 -10.68
CA PHE A 110 5.46 11.00 -10.94
C PHE A 110 6.75 10.34 -11.42
N GLY A 111 7.26 9.33 -10.69
CA GLY A 111 8.47 8.61 -11.07
C GLY A 111 8.34 7.98 -12.47
N GLN A 112 7.23 7.31 -12.75
CA GLN A 112 6.96 6.74 -14.07
C GLN A 112 6.86 7.79 -15.18
N ALA A 113 6.23 8.94 -14.90
CA ALA A 113 6.15 10.04 -15.86
C ALA A 113 7.54 10.59 -16.21
N LEU A 114 8.46 10.62 -15.24
CA LEU A 114 9.82 11.09 -15.45
C LEU A 114 10.63 10.13 -16.34
N LEU A 115 10.55 8.82 -16.09
CA LEU A 115 11.17 7.82 -16.96
C LEU A 115 10.63 7.86 -18.41
N LYS A 116 9.35 8.22 -18.56
CA LYS A 116 8.66 8.34 -19.85
C LYS A 116 8.77 9.74 -20.48
N SER A 117 9.42 10.71 -19.84
CA SER A 117 9.43 12.10 -20.32
C SER A 117 10.16 12.25 -21.65
N GLN A 118 9.90 13.35 -22.36
CA GLN A 118 10.57 13.63 -23.63
C GLN A 118 12.08 13.80 -23.45
N ARG A 119 12.86 13.40 -24.47
CA ARG A 119 14.32 13.56 -24.51
C ARG A 119 14.70 14.63 -25.53
N PRO A 120 15.69 15.51 -25.24
CA PRO A 120 16.15 16.52 -26.18
C PRO A 120 16.41 15.96 -27.57
N LYS A 121 15.88 16.63 -28.61
CA LYS A 121 15.89 16.13 -29.99
C LYS A 121 17.27 15.99 -30.65
N LYS A 122 18.32 16.60 -30.09
CA LYS A 122 19.66 16.69 -30.70
C LYS A 122 20.74 15.90 -29.93
N LEU A 123 20.35 14.88 -29.18
CA LEU A 123 21.31 14.01 -28.50
C LEU A 123 21.85 12.95 -29.46
N SER A 124 23.16 12.73 -29.42
CA SER A 124 23.78 11.50 -29.93
C SER A 124 23.27 10.29 -29.14
N LYS A 125 23.57 9.08 -29.64
CA LYS A 125 23.19 7.84 -28.95
C LYS A 125 23.76 7.77 -27.52
N ALA A 126 25.05 8.09 -27.35
CA ALA A 126 25.72 8.05 -26.06
C ALA A 126 25.14 9.09 -25.08
N GLU A 127 24.88 10.31 -25.56
CA GLU A 127 24.26 11.35 -24.72
C GLU A 127 22.83 11.01 -24.34
N ARG A 128 22.08 10.31 -25.22
CA ARG A 128 20.73 9.83 -24.90
C ARG A 128 20.73 8.77 -23.82
N GLU A 129 21.67 7.83 -23.87
CA GLU A 129 21.84 6.81 -22.82
C GLU A 129 22.20 7.46 -21.47
N GLN A 130 23.12 8.43 -21.46
CA GLN A 130 23.44 9.20 -20.26
C GLN A 130 22.23 9.98 -19.74
N TYR A 131 21.43 10.56 -20.64
CA TYR A 131 20.21 11.27 -20.25
C TYR A 131 19.16 10.35 -19.63
N ASP A 132 18.99 9.14 -20.18
CA ASP A 132 18.07 8.14 -19.62
C ASP A 132 18.51 7.72 -18.20
N VAL A 133 19.82 7.53 -17.97
CA VAL A 133 20.36 7.27 -16.61
C VAL A 133 20.04 8.42 -15.64
N LEU A 134 20.21 9.68 -16.06
CA LEU A 134 19.85 10.83 -15.22
C LEU A 134 18.35 10.91 -14.89
N LEU A 135 17.48 10.44 -15.80
CA LEU A 135 16.05 10.34 -15.51
C LEU A 135 15.75 9.22 -14.51
N GLU A 136 16.45 8.09 -14.61
CA GLU A 136 16.35 6.99 -13.63
C GLU A 136 16.77 7.44 -12.24
N GLU A 137 17.93 8.09 -12.13
CA GLU A 137 18.44 8.65 -10.85
C GLU A 137 17.46 9.67 -10.24
N GLN A 138 16.82 10.50 -11.07
CA GLN A 138 15.83 11.46 -10.58
C GLN A 138 14.47 10.81 -10.26
N ALA A 139 14.10 9.71 -10.91
CA ALA A 139 12.85 9.01 -10.66
C ALA A 139 12.92 8.16 -9.39
N TYR A 140 14.10 7.63 -9.08
CA TYR A 140 14.34 6.72 -7.95
C TYR A 140 13.82 7.25 -6.60
N PRO A 141 14.06 8.51 -6.18
CA PRO A 141 13.49 9.04 -4.93
C PRO A 141 11.96 9.08 -4.89
N PHE A 142 11.29 9.19 -6.03
CA PHE A 142 9.82 9.15 -6.09
C PHE A 142 9.31 7.72 -5.93
N GLU A 143 9.96 6.75 -6.58
CA GLU A 143 9.64 5.33 -6.44
C GLU A 143 9.83 4.86 -4.98
N GLU A 144 10.96 5.19 -4.35
CA GLU A 144 11.22 4.82 -2.95
C GLU A 144 10.17 5.43 -1.99
N LYS A 145 9.76 6.67 -2.21
CA LYS A 145 8.67 7.30 -1.42
C LYS A 145 7.34 6.61 -1.64
N ALA A 146 7.01 6.24 -2.88
CA ALA A 146 5.80 5.50 -3.19
C ALA A 146 5.79 4.14 -2.47
N ILE A 147 6.88 3.39 -2.55
CA ILE A 147 7.06 2.11 -1.86
C ILE A 147 6.88 2.31 -0.35
N ALA A 148 7.59 3.26 0.26
CA ALA A 148 7.51 3.50 1.70
C ALA A 148 6.08 3.82 2.18
N LEU A 149 5.34 4.64 1.44
CA LEU A 149 3.95 4.97 1.77
C LEU A 149 3.00 3.78 1.57
N HIS A 150 3.18 3.00 0.50
CA HIS A 150 2.39 1.78 0.32
C HIS A 150 2.69 0.75 1.41
N GLU A 151 3.95 0.57 1.81
CA GLU A 151 4.33 -0.33 2.91
C GLU A 151 3.75 0.15 4.25
N ALA A 152 3.78 1.46 4.53
CA ALA A 152 3.15 2.04 5.70
C ALA A 152 1.63 1.82 5.72
N ASN A 153 0.97 1.90 4.56
CA ASN A 153 -0.46 1.61 4.46
C ASN A 153 -0.76 0.12 4.63
N ALA A 154 0.01 -0.74 3.97
CA ALA A 154 -0.10 -2.19 4.08
C ALA A 154 0.12 -2.68 5.52
N ALA A 155 1.01 -2.05 6.29
CA ALA A 155 1.26 -2.42 7.69
C ALA A 155 0.03 -2.26 8.61
N ARG A 156 -0.98 -1.46 8.20
CA ARG A 156 -2.21 -1.24 8.98
C ARG A 156 -3.10 -2.46 9.08
N VAL A 157 -2.89 -3.48 8.23
CA VAL A 157 -3.60 -4.77 8.35
C VAL A 157 -3.36 -5.43 9.72
N ARG A 158 -2.19 -5.21 10.34
CA ARG A 158 -1.90 -5.68 11.71
C ARG A 158 -2.73 -4.99 12.79
N GLN A 159 -3.28 -3.82 12.48
CA GLN A 159 -4.15 -3.04 13.35
C GLN A 159 -5.64 -3.33 13.04
N GLY A 160 -5.93 -4.35 12.23
CA GLY A 160 -7.29 -4.71 11.81
C GLY A 160 -7.87 -3.81 10.72
N GLN A 161 -7.07 -2.92 10.11
CA GLN A 161 -7.55 -2.09 9.01
C GLN A 161 -7.44 -2.84 7.69
N TRP A 162 -8.59 -3.23 7.15
CA TRP A 162 -8.73 -3.90 5.87
C TRP A 162 -9.79 -3.20 5.02
N ASP A 163 -9.38 -2.11 4.37
CA ASP A 163 -10.21 -1.33 3.47
C ASP A 163 -9.66 -1.34 2.03
N GLU A 164 -10.35 -0.65 1.13
CA GLU A 164 -9.92 -0.57 -0.27
C GLU A 164 -8.55 0.09 -0.46
N PRO A 165 -8.25 1.28 0.11
CA PRO A 165 -6.93 1.88 -0.02
C PRO A 165 -5.75 1.00 0.47
N VAL A 166 -5.95 0.25 1.55
CA VAL A 166 -4.96 -0.72 2.04
C VAL A 166 -4.76 -1.85 1.03
N ARG A 167 -5.85 -2.43 0.50
CA ARG A 167 -5.77 -3.47 -0.54
C ARG A 167 -5.11 -2.98 -1.82
N GLN A 168 -5.37 -1.75 -2.24
CA GLN A 168 -4.73 -1.14 -3.40
C GLN A 168 -3.23 -0.92 -3.16
N SER A 169 -2.83 -0.58 -1.94
CA SER A 169 -1.41 -0.47 -1.57
C SER A 169 -0.70 -1.82 -1.62
N LEU A 170 -1.33 -2.88 -1.11
CA LEU A 170 -0.82 -4.25 -1.23
C LEU A 170 -0.67 -4.67 -2.71
N ALA A 171 -1.64 -4.31 -3.56
CA ALA A 171 -1.57 -4.58 -4.99
C ALA A 171 -0.41 -3.84 -5.67
N ALA A 172 -0.23 -2.54 -5.36
CA ALA A 172 0.89 -1.75 -5.88
C ALA A 172 2.25 -2.33 -5.49
N LEU A 173 2.42 -2.79 -4.25
CA LEU A 173 3.65 -3.40 -3.77
C LEU A 173 4.02 -4.69 -4.50
N ARG A 174 3.04 -5.49 -4.94
CA ARG A 174 3.29 -6.68 -5.77
C ARG A 174 3.93 -6.32 -7.11
N THR A 175 3.62 -5.14 -7.65
CA THR A 175 4.22 -4.63 -8.89
C THR A 175 5.57 -3.97 -8.64
N LEU A 176 5.66 -3.11 -7.62
CA LEU A 176 6.87 -2.33 -7.32
C LEU A 176 8.01 -3.21 -6.76
N ARG A 177 7.66 -4.21 -5.96
CA ARG A 177 8.62 -5.05 -5.21
C ARG A 177 8.19 -6.52 -5.26
N PRO A 178 8.12 -7.14 -6.45
CA PRO A 178 7.55 -8.48 -6.64
C PRO A 178 8.27 -9.56 -5.83
N ALA A 179 9.60 -9.47 -5.69
CA ALA A 179 10.37 -10.43 -4.90
C ALA A 179 9.89 -10.52 -3.44
N ARG A 180 9.47 -9.39 -2.85
CA ARG A 180 8.97 -9.32 -1.47
C ARG A 180 7.46 -9.54 -1.39
N TRP A 181 6.68 -8.95 -2.28
CA TRP A 181 5.23 -8.83 -2.09
C TRP A 181 4.39 -9.72 -3.01
N ALA A 182 4.93 -10.19 -4.15
CA ALA A 182 4.21 -11.07 -5.08
C ALA A 182 4.23 -12.55 -4.63
N LYS A 183 3.91 -12.79 -3.36
CA LYS A 183 3.71 -14.14 -2.81
C LYS A 183 2.24 -14.51 -2.96
N ALA A 184 1.98 -15.78 -3.26
CA ALA A 184 0.65 -16.26 -3.63
C ALA A 184 0.29 -17.50 -2.84
N GLU A 185 -0.91 -17.47 -2.26
CA GLU A 185 -1.54 -18.62 -1.62
C GLU A 185 -1.82 -19.71 -2.69
N ARG A 186 -1.99 -20.96 -2.23
CA ARG A 186 -2.38 -22.12 -3.03
C ARG A 186 -3.73 -22.61 -2.58
N ARG A 187 -4.68 -22.66 -3.51
CA ARG A 187 -5.94 -23.39 -3.34
C ARG A 187 -5.69 -24.84 -3.71
N ASP A 188 -6.29 -25.76 -2.96
CA ASP A 188 -6.34 -27.17 -3.30
C ASP A 188 -7.76 -27.54 -3.78
N GLU A 189 -7.83 -28.55 -4.64
CA GLU A 189 -9.09 -29.12 -5.13
C GLU A 189 -9.55 -30.31 -4.27
N ALA A 190 -8.72 -30.73 -3.31
CA ALA A 190 -9.03 -31.85 -2.43
C ALA A 190 -10.26 -31.56 -1.56
N THR A 191 -11.01 -32.61 -1.20
CA THR A 191 -12.25 -32.49 -0.42
C THR A 191 -12.07 -32.85 1.05
N GLY A 192 -10.86 -33.24 1.47
CA GLY A 192 -10.57 -33.62 2.85
C GLY A 192 -10.68 -32.45 3.85
N PRO A 193 -10.68 -32.74 5.17
CA PRO A 193 -10.84 -31.72 6.20
C PRO A 193 -9.81 -30.59 6.12
N ALA A 194 -8.52 -30.90 5.93
CA ALA A 194 -7.47 -29.88 5.83
C ALA A 194 -7.65 -28.96 4.60
N ALA A 195 -8.06 -29.52 3.47
CA ALA A 195 -8.37 -28.80 2.24
C ALA A 195 -9.58 -27.85 2.40
N GLN A 196 -10.63 -28.30 3.07
CA GLN A 196 -11.76 -27.44 3.43
C GLN A 196 -11.31 -26.28 4.34
N LEU A 197 -10.56 -26.59 5.40
CA LEU A 197 -10.01 -25.60 6.34
C LEU A 197 -9.12 -24.58 5.61
N ASN A 198 -8.32 -25.02 4.64
CA ASN A 198 -7.49 -24.17 3.81
C ASN A 198 -8.31 -23.18 2.98
N ARG A 199 -9.38 -23.63 2.31
CA ARG A 199 -10.28 -22.75 1.53
C ARG A 199 -10.95 -21.71 2.42
N GLU A 200 -11.40 -22.11 3.59
CA GLU A 200 -12.01 -21.19 4.56
C GLU A 200 -11.01 -20.17 5.11
N ALA A 201 -9.78 -20.59 5.40
CA ALA A 201 -8.71 -19.68 5.82
C ALA A 201 -8.41 -18.61 4.75
N ILE A 202 -8.34 -19.01 3.47
CA ILE A 202 -8.19 -18.08 2.34
C ILE A 202 -9.36 -17.09 2.30
N ALA A 203 -10.60 -17.57 2.43
CA ALA A 203 -11.79 -16.72 2.42
C ALA A 203 -11.80 -15.72 3.60
N LEU A 204 -11.36 -16.14 4.79
CA LEU A 204 -11.21 -15.26 5.95
C LEU A 204 -10.14 -14.19 5.70
N ARG A 205 -9.01 -14.57 5.11
CA ARG A 205 -7.94 -13.64 4.71
C ARG A 205 -8.42 -12.66 3.63
N GLU A 206 -9.29 -13.07 2.69
CA GLU A 206 -9.96 -12.18 1.71
C GLU A 206 -10.83 -11.12 2.37
N GLN A 207 -11.42 -11.45 3.51
CA GLN A 207 -12.21 -10.54 4.33
C GLN A 207 -11.36 -9.71 5.30
N GLY A 208 -10.04 -9.89 5.33
CA GLY A 208 -9.15 -9.19 6.28
C GLY A 208 -9.19 -9.75 7.71
N LYS A 209 -9.86 -10.88 7.93
CA LYS A 209 -9.96 -11.58 9.22
C LYS A 209 -8.70 -12.41 9.47
N LEU A 210 -7.57 -11.73 9.63
CA LEU A 210 -6.25 -12.35 9.71
C LEU A 210 -6.08 -13.30 10.92
N PRO A 211 -6.56 -12.97 12.13
CA PRO A 211 -6.49 -13.89 13.26
C PRO A 211 -7.27 -15.19 13.01
N GLU A 212 -8.47 -15.10 12.44
CA GLU A 212 -9.31 -16.24 12.12
C GLU A 212 -8.71 -17.08 10.99
N ALA A 213 -8.15 -16.45 9.97
CA ALA A 213 -7.42 -17.13 8.91
C ALA A 213 -6.24 -17.94 9.46
N ARG A 214 -5.43 -17.33 10.34
CA ARG A 214 -4.33 -18.02 11.04
C ARG A 214 -4.82 -19.25 11.80
N ALA A 215 -5.89 -19.09 12.59
CA ALA A 215 -6.47 -20.18 13.36
C ALA A 215 -6.97 -21.32 12.47
N ARG A 216 -7.59 -20.99 11.33
CA ARG A 216 -8.12 -22.00 10.39
C ARG A 216 -7.00 -22.77 9.68
N TRP A 217 -5.91 -22.12 9.29
CA TRP A 217 -4.71 -22.83 8.80
C TRP A 217 -4.05 -23.69 9.88
N GLN A 218 -3.97 -23.21 11.13
CA GLN A 218 -3.45 -24.02 12.24
C GLN A 218 -4.31 -25.26 12.49
N GLN A 219 -5.64 -25.15 12.40
CA GLN A 219 -6.55 -26.30 12.46
C GLN A 219 -6.32 -27.27 11.29
N ALA A 220 -6.10 -26.76 10.08
CA ALA A 220 -5.78 -27.62 8.93
C ALA A 220 -4.53 -28.45 9.18
N LEU A 221 -3.47 -27.82 9.73
CA LEU A 221 -2.21 -28.48 10.06
C LEU A 221 -2.28 -29.40 11.28
N ALA A 222 -3.27 -29.22 12.16
CA ALA A 222 -3.56 -30.15 13.25
C ALA A 222 -4.27 -31.41 12.73
N ALA A 223 -5.19 -31.26 11.76
CA ALA A 223 -5.87 -32.37 11.11
C ALA A 223 -4.94 -33.17 10.18
N GLU A 224 -4.10 -32.47 9.42
CA GLU A 224 -3.16 -33.07 8.48
C GLU A 224 -1.82 -32.30 8.51
N PRO A 225 -0.85 -32.73 9.33
CA PRO A 225 0.45 -32.08 9.44
C PRO A 225 1.25 -32.02 8.12
N GLY A 226 0.94 -32.91 7.16
CA GLY A 226 1.58 -32.97 5.84
C GLY A 226 0.92 -32.10 4.78
N HIS A 227 -0.13 -31.34 5.10
CA HIS A 227 -0.89 -30.60 4.11
C HIS A 227 -0.12 -29.37 3.56
N ALA A 228 0.64 -29.59 2.48
CA ALA A 228 1.60 -28.63 1.94
C ALA A 228 0.97 -27.25 1.61
N ALA A 229 -0.25 -27.22 1.05
CA ALA A 229 -0.93 -25.97 0.72
C ALA A 229 -1.19 -25.10 1.97
N SER A 230 -1.63 -25.69 3.08
CA SER A 230 -1.84 -24.96 4.35
C SER A 230 -0.53 -24.49 4.97
N VAL A 231 0.55 -25.28 4.88
CA VAL A 231 1.88 -24.87 5.34
C VAL A 231 2.33 -23.62 4.59
N LEU A 232 2.27 -23.65 3.25
CA LEU A 232 2.65 -22.52 2.42
C LEU A 232 1.81 -21.27 2.72
N ASN A 233 0.49 -21.43 2.80
CA ASN A 233 -0.44 -20.31 2.96
C ASN A 233 -0.30 -19.63 4.32
N LEU A 234 -0.08 -20.41 5.38
CA LEU A 234 0.27 -19.87 6.69
C LEU A 234 1.57 -19.05 6.62
N GLY A 235 2.57 -19.53 5.88
CA GLY A 235 3.80 -18.77 5.61
C GLY A 235 3.55 -17.43 4.90
N VAL A 236 2.69 -17.42 3.86
CA VAL A 236 2.27 -16.19 3.16
C VAL A 236 1.56 -15.21 4.10
N LEU A 237 0.67 -15.68 4.96
CA LEU A 237 0.01 -14.84 5.96
C LEU A 237 1.03 -14.18 6.90
N LEU A 238 1.92 -14.99 7.46
CA LEU A 238 2.93 -14.58 8.43
C LEU A 238 3.88 -13.54 7.82
N ASP A 239 4.27 -13.72 6.56
CA ASP A 239 5.21 -12.82 5.89
C ASP A 239 4.57 -11.50 5.46
N LEU A 240 3.51 -11.56 4.66
CA LEU A 240 2.99 -10.38 3.96
C LEU A 240 2.10 -9.51 4.85
N TYR A 241 1.40 -10.11 5.83
CA TYR A 241 0.37 -9.42 6.58
C TYR A 241 0.76 -9.23 8.04
N LEU A 242 1.32 -10.26 8.67
CA LEU A 242 1.68 -10.21 10.09
C LEU A 242 3.11 -9.74 10.36
N ASP A 243 3.97 -9.72 9.33
CA ASP A 243 5.39 -9.34 9.42
C ASP A 243 6.11 -10.14 10.53
N GLU A 244 5.88 -11.46 10.53
CA GLU A 244 6.50 -12.46 11.39
C GLU A 244 7.53 -13.27 10.56
N PRO A 245 8.68 -12.68 10.16
CA PRO A 245 9.57 -13.28 9.15
C PRO A 245 10.23 -14.58 9.61
N VAL A 246 10.49 -14.74 10.91
CA VAL A 246 11.06 -15.99 11.47
C VAL A 246 10.06 -17.13 11.35
N ALA A 247 8.80 -16.89 11.73
CA ALA A 247 7.75 -17.90 11.66
C ALA A 247 7.40 -18.23 10.20
N ALA A 248 7.35 -17.22 9.31
CA ALA A 248 7.13 -17.42 7.89
C ALA A 248 8.23 -18.26 7.22
N LEU A 249 9.51 -17.99 7.57
CA LEU A 249 10.65 -18.74 7.04
C LEU A 249 10.55 -20.23 7.40
N ALA A 250 10.18 -20.55 8.65
CA ALA A 250 9.99 -21.92 9.08
C ALA A 250 8.87 -22.63 8.29
N GLN A 251 7.76 -21.94 7.99
CA GLN A 251 6.70 -22.52 7.16
C GLN A 251 7.16 -22.76 5.72
N TYR A 252 7.87 -21.83 5.10
CA TYR A 252 8.37 -22.03 3.74
C TYR A 252 9.40 -23.16 3.64
N GLN A 253 10.25 -23.33 4.65
CA GLN A 253 11.18 -24.47 4.71
C GLN A 253 10.43 -25.80 4.83
N ARG A 254 9.44 -25.88 5.73
CA ARG A 254 8.59 -27.07 5.88
C ARG A 254 7.81 -27.39 4.60
N TYR A 255 7.31 -26.38 3.89
CA TYR A 255 6.64 -26.60 2.60
C TYR A 255 7.56 -27.24 1.56
N LEU A 256 8.84 -26.80 1.49
CA LEU A 256 9.82 -27.37 0.57
C LEU A 256 10.19 -28.82 0.95
N GLU A 257 10.20 -29.17 2.24
CA GLU A 257 10.37 -30.54 2.71
C GLU A 257 9.18 -31.45 2.31
N LEU A 258 7.97 -30.90 2.31
CA LEU A 258 6.72 -31.61 1.95
C LEU A 258 6.46 -31.68 0.44
N THR A 259 7.26 -31.01 -0.38
CA THR A 259 7.08 -30.96 -1.84
C THR A 259 8.24 -31.67 -2.56
N PRO A 260 8.14 -32.99 -2.80
CA PRO A 260 9.13 -33.72 -3.59
C PRO A 260 9.29 -33.10 -4.99
N GLY A 261 10.52 -32.77 -5.39
CA GLY A 261 10.81 -32.02 -6.61
C GLY A 261 10.96 -30.50 -6.41
N GLY A 262 10.60 -30.01 -5.22
CA GLY A 262 10.79 -28.62 -4.80
C GLY A 262 9.84 -27.61 -5.47
N ASP A 263 10.04 -26.34 -5.13
CA ASP A 263 9.32 -25.21 -5.71
C ASP A 263 10.30 -24.04 -5.84
N ALA A 264 10.80 -23.82 -7.07
CA ALA A 264 11.81 -22.80 -7.32
C ALA A 264 11.34 -21.38 -6.96
N GLN A 265 10.03 -21.12 -7.04
CA GLN A 265 9.48 -19.82 -6.69
C GLN A 265 9.51 -19.61 -5.17
N VAL A 266 9.12 -20.63 -4.39
CA VAL A 266 9.21 -20.56 -2.92
C VAL A 266 10.66 -20.57 -2.45
N GLY A 267 11.57 -21.24 -3.16
CA GLY A 267 13.02 -21.12 -2.94
C GLY A 267 13.52 -19.68 -3.03
N LYS A 268 13.03 -18.88 -3.99
CA LYS A 268 13.32 -17.45 -4.08
C LYS A 268 12.72 -16.65 -2.92
N TRP A 269 11.50 -16.99 -2.49
CA TRP A 269 10.89 -16.34 -1.31
C TRP A 269 11.70 -16.60 -0.04
N VAL A 270 12.20 -17.82 0.15
CA VAL A 270 13.10 -18.18 1.27
C VAL A 270 14.39 -17.37 1.21
N ALA A 271 15.01 -17.24 0.02
CA ALA A 271 16.23 -16.46 -0.14
C ALA A 271 16.04 -14.96 0.19
N GLU A 272 14.93 -14.37 -0.23
CA GLU A 272 14.57 -12.97 0.09
C GLU A 272 14.25 -12.78 1.58
N LEU A 273 13.56 -13.73 2.21
CA LEU A 273 13.09 -13.61 3.58
C LEU A 273 14.19 -13.85 4.63
N LYS A 274 15.21 -14.66 4.31
CA LYS A 274 16.32 -15.03 5.22
C LYS A 274 16.97 -13.81 5.91
N PRO A 275 17.40 -12.75 5.21
CA PRO A 275 17.95 -11.56 5.85
C PRO A 275 16.98 -10.85 6.82
N ARG A 276 15.69 -10.77 6.46
CA ARG A 276 14.64 -10.19 7.33
C ARG A 276 14.44 -11.02 8.59
N ALA A 277 14.42 -12.34 8.47
CA ALA A 277 14.30 -13.25 9.60
C ALA A 277 15.52 -13.16 10.54
N ALA A 278 16.74 -13.07 9.98
CA ALA A 278 17.96 -12.89 10.76
C ALA A 278 17.95 -11.57 11.55
N LYS A 279 17.48 -10.48 10.93
CA LYS A 279 17.31 -9.18 11.62
C LYS A 279 16.24 -9.25 12.71
N GLY A 280 15.13 -9.94 12.46
CA GLY A 280 14.05 -10.12 13.45
C GLY A 280 14.41 -11.03 14.63
N ALA A 281 15.38 -11.93 14.46
CA ALA A 281 15.89 -12.80 15.52
C ALA A 281 16.99 -12.17 16.37
N ALA A 282 17.60 -11.05 15.93
CA ALA A 282 18.62 -10.38 16.70
C ALA A 282 18.01 -9.74 17.97
N PRO A 283 18.62 -9.93 19.17
CA PRO A 283 18.14 -9.26 20.37
C PRO A 283 18.19 -7.74 20.13
N ALA A 284 17.13 -7.03 20.53
CA ALA A 284 17.07 -5.58 20.43
C ALA A 284 18.34 -5.00 21.07
N ARG A 285 19.26 -4.48 20.25
CA ARG A 285 20.42 -3.78 20.78
C ARG A 285 19.86 -2.65 21.62
N LYS A 286 20.12 -2.70 22.93
CA LYS A 286 19.92 -1.55 23.82
C LYS A 286 20.70 -0.41 23.17
N GLU A 287 20.00 0.55 22.58
CA GLU A 287 20.61 1.80 22.18
C GLU A 287 21.17 2.40 23.46
N ALA A 288 22.50 2.55 23.49
CA ALA A 288 23.20 3.15 24.60
C ALA A 288 22.76 4.61 24.70
N THR A 289 22.40 4.97 25.94
CA THR A 289 22.12 6.30 26.51
C THR A 289 22.71 7.48 25.78
#